data_AF-A0A3C0WEC3-F1
#
_entry.id   AF-A0A3C0WEC3-F1
#
_cell.length_a   1.000
_cell.length_b   1.000
_cell.length_c   1.000
_cell.angle_alpha   90.00
_cell.angle_beta   90.00
_cell.angle_gamma   90.00
#
_symmetry.space_group_name_H-M   'P 1'
#
loop_
_entity.id
_entity.type
_entity.pdbx_description
1 polymer ?
#
loop_
_entity_poly.entity_id
_entity_poly.type
_entity_poly.pdbx_seq_one_letter_code
_entity_poly.pdbx_strand_id
1 'polypeptide(L)'
;KMFHYAHIFNYASWTLSHLGQSTGFDVKEVISSESNKNLQILFQKSNTRNDSRSFDMNGYEKSCASLTRYTNLTYHLRWNYVTTRMATMVHHLCGRIRAERRLEKLIKSFPEKSDIDSGIRRAA
;
A
#
# COMPACT_ATOMS: atom_id res chain seq x y z
N LYS A 1 0.24 8.42 11.98
CA LYS A 1 -1.09 7.74 11.94
C LYS A 1 -0.96 6.27 11.52
N MET A 2 -0.09 5.47 12.17
CA MET A 2 0.06 4.02 11.85
C MET A 2 -0.19 3.10 13.06
N PHE A 3 -0.57 3.68 14.21
CA PHE A 3 -0.88 2.93 15.43
C PHE A 3 -2.37 2.76 15.70
N HIS A 4 -3.25 3.40 14.91
CA HIS A 4 -4.69 3.43 15.21
C HIS A 4 -5.50 2.30 14.57
N TYR A 5 -4.86 1.44 13.76
CA TYR A 5 -5.52 0.31 13.11
C TYR A 5 -5.27 -1.04 13.81
N ALA A 6 -4.24 -1.14 14.66
CA ALA A 6 -3.96 -2.36 15.40
C ALA A 6 -4.96 -2.59 16.55
N HIS A 7 -5.40 -1.51 17.23
CA HIS A 7 -6.22 -1.65 18.44
C HIS A 7 -7.69 -2.04 18.22
N ILE A 8 -8.25 -1.84 17.02
CA ILE A 8 -9.68 -2.14 16.75
C ILE A 8 -9.88 -3.60 16.36
N PHE A 9 -8.82 -4.33 15.97
CA PHE A 9 -8.89 -5.71 15.48
C PHE A 9 -7.87 -6.62 16.18
N ASN A 10 -7.55 -6.39 17.46
CA ASN A 10 -6.55 -7.18 18.17
C ASN A 10 -6.89 -8.67 18.27
N TYR A 11 -8.18 -9.00 18.23
CA TYR A 11 -8.64 -10.39 18.28
C TYR A 11 -9.70 -10.62 17.22
N ALA A 12 -9.56 -11.73 16.52
CA ALA A 12 -10.60 -12.27 15.66
C ALA A 12 -11.54 -13.16 16.49
N SER A 13 -12.76 -13.37 16.01
CA SER A 13 -13.76 -14.17 16.74
C SER A 13 -13.24 -15.56 17.13
N TRP A 14 -12.49 -16.22 16.24
CA TRP A 14 -11.91 -17.54 16.49
C TRP A 14 -10.77 -17.52 17.54
N THR A 15 -9.94 -16.47 17.58
CA THR A 15 -8.86 -16.36 18.58
C THR A 15 -9.43 -16.08 19.97
N LEU A 16 -10.46 -15.24 20.07
CA LEU A 16 -11.15 -14.96 21.32
C LEU A 16 -11.90 -16.20 21.83
N SER A 17 -12.55 -16.94 20.93
CA SER A 17 -13.18 -18.22 21.23
C SER A 17 -12.18 -19.23 21.77
N HIS A 18 -11.01 -19.34 21.13
CA HIS A 18 -9.94 -20.25 21.55
C HIS A 18 -9.37 -19.86 22.92
N LEU A 19 -9.24 -18.56 23.22
CA LEU A 19 -8.78 -18.08 24.52
C LEU A 19 -9.79 -18.37 25.65
N GLY A 20 -11.09 -18.16 25.39
CA GLY A 20 -12.11 -18.58 26.35
C GLY A 20 -12.08 -20.09 26.58
N GLN A 21 -11.83 -20.86 25.52
CA GLN A 21 -11.71 -22.30 25.61
C GLN A 21 -10.48 -22.79 26.38
N SER A 22 -9.33 -22.11 26.25
CA SER A 22 -8.11 -22.47 27.00
C SER A 22 -8.21 -22.15 28.50
N THR A 23 -9.08 -21.22 28.87
CA THR A 23 -9.35 -20.84 30.27
C THR A 23 -10.43 -21.71 30.95
N GLY A 24 -10.94 -22.73 30.26
CA GLY A 24 -11.93 -23.67 30.81
C GLY A 24 -13.39 -23.26 30.60
N PHE A 25 -13.65 -22.44 29.58
CA PHE A 25 -15.01 -22.14 29.13
C PHE A 25 -15.34 -22.85 27.81
N ASP A 26 -16.62 -22.99 27.52
CA ASP A 26 -17.15 -23.45 26.25
C ASP A 26 -17.88 -22.29 25.57
N VAL A 27 -17.74 -22.19 24.25
CA VAL A 27 -18.47 -21.19 23.47
C VAL A 27 -19.90 -21.67 23.32
N LYS A 28 -20.85 -20.95 23.91
CA LYS A 28 -22.28 -21.25 23.81
C LYS A 28 -22.88 -20.61 22.57
N GLU A 29 -22.51 -19.36 22.31
CA GLU A 29 -23.05 -18.59 21.19
C GLU A 29 -22.09 -17.46 20.78
N VAL A 30 -22.00 -17.22 19.47
CA VAL A 30 -21.32 -16.03 18.92
C VAL A 30 -22.41 -15.06 18.48
N ILE A 31 -22.55 -13.95 19.21
CA ILE A 31 -23.63 -12.97 19.04
C ILE A 31 -23.29 -11.97 17.93
N SER A 32 -22.01 -11.64 17.78
CA SER A 32 -21.52 -10.67 16.80
C SER A 32 -21.13 -11.32 15.46
N SER A 33 -21.35 -10.63 14.35
CA SER A 33 -20.76 -11.01 13.06
C SER A 33 -19.23 -10.85 13.05
N GLU A 34 -18.52 -11.65 12.26
CA GLU A 34 -17.05 -11.55 12.08
C GLU A 34 -16.59 -10.17 11.59
N SER A 35 -17.45 -9.42 10.90
CA SER A 35 -17.19 -8.07 10.40
C SER A 35 -17.43 -6.97 11.44
N ASN A 36 -18.01 -7.29 12.60
CA ASN A 36 -18.34 -6.31 13.62
C ASN A 36 -17.11 -6.02 14.49
N LYS A 37 -16.84 -4.73 14.73
CA LYS A 37 -15.74 -4.27 15.59
C LYS A 37 -15.95 -4.65 17.05
N ASN A 38 -17.20 -4.81 17.46
CA ASN A 38 -17.58 -5.21 18.82
C ASN A 38 -17.91 -6.70 18.82
N LEU A 39 -16.88 -7.53 18.97
CA LEU A 39 -17.05 -8.97 19.09
C LEU A 39 -17.72 -9.31 20.43
N GLN A 40 -18.82 -10.05 20.35
CA GLN A 40 -19.63 -10.50 21.49
C GLN A 40 -19.77 -12.02 21.39
N ILE A 41 -19.25 -12.71 22.40
CA ILE A 41 -19.26 -14.17 22.48
C ILE A 41 -19.75 -14.54 23.88
N LEU A 42 -20.74 -15.42 23.93
CA LEU A 42 -21.29 -15.96 25.16
C LEU A 42 -20.52 -17.24 25.54
N PHE A 43 -19.90 -17.20 26.70
CA PHE A 43 -19.17 -18.33 27.27
C PHE A 43 -19.96 -19.00 28.38
N GLN A 44 -19.90 -20.32 28.43
CA GLN A 44 -20.40 -21.13 29.54
C GLN A 44 -19.22 -21.79 30.25
N LYS A 45 -19.26 -21.92 31.57
CA LYS A 45 -18.23 -22.63 32.31
C LYS A 45 -18.21 -24.10 31.86
N SER A 46 -17.05 -24.61 31.44
CA SER A 46 -16.91 -26.01 31.06
C SER A 46 -16.87 -26.89 32.31
N ASN A 47 -17.61 -27.99 32.29
CA ASN A 47 -17.60 -28.98 33.37
C ASN A 47 -16.43 -29.96 33.24
N THR A 48 -15.74 -29.97 32.11
CA THR A 48 -14.62 -30.86 31.79
C THR A 48 -13.45 -30.05 31.27
N ARG A 49 -12.34 -30.07 32.00
CA ARG A 49 -11.08 -29.52 31.52
C ARG A 49 -10.56 -30.42 30.39
N ASN A 50 -10.94 -30.10 29.16
CA ASN A 50 -10.44 -30.81 27.98
C ASN A 50 -8.99 -30.39 27.70
N ASP A 51 -8.05 -31.11 28.31
CA ASP A 51 -6.61 -30.93 28.06
C ASP A 51 -6.17 -31.43 26.66
N SER A 52 -7.07 -32.08 25.90
CA SER A 52 -6.82 -32.60 24.54
C SER A 52 -7.53 -31.79 23.44
N ARG A 53 -7.62 -30.46 23.57
CA ARG A 53 -8.26 -29.63 22.54
C ARG A 53 -7.39 -29.56 21.29
N SER A 54 -7.87 -30.19 20.20
CA SER A 54 -7.23 -30.15 18.90
C SER A 54 -7.13 -28.71 18.39
N PHE A 55 -5.96 -28.34 17.86
CA PHE A 55 -5.74 -27.03 17.25
C PHE A 55 -6.75 -26.81 16.11
N ASP A 56 -7.44 -25.67 16.12
CA ASP A 56 -8.32 -25.29 15.01
C ASP A 56 -7.47 -24.85 13.81
N MET A 57 -7.16 -25.81 12.94
CA MET A 57 -6.38 -25.57 11.72
C MET A 57 -7.07 -24.58 10.77
N ASN A 58 -8.40 -24.51 10.79
CA ASN A 58 -9.16 -23.58 9.94
C ASN A 58 -8.99 -22.13 10.43
N GLY A 59 -9.07 -21.89 11.74
CA GLY A 59 -8.76 -20.60 12.34
C GLY A 59 -7.31 -20.14 12.09
N TYR A 60 -6.36 -21.08 12.12
CA TYR A 60 -4.95 -20.81 11.78
C TYR A 60 -4.80 -20.38 10.31
N GLU A 61 -5.34 -21.15 9.37
CA GLU A 61 -5.30 -20.81 7.94
C GLU A 61 -5.96 -19.47 7.64
N LYS A 62 -7.12 -19.17 8.24
CA LYS A 62 -7.79 -17.86 8.10
C LYS A 62 -6.94 -16.71 8.65
N SER A 63 -6.22 -16.94 9.73
CA SER A 63 -5.29 -15.95 10.32
C SER A 63 -4.11 -15.71 9.39
N CYS A 64 -3.49 -16.79 8.89
CA CYS A 64 -2.41 -16.71 7.91
C CYS A 64 -2.86 -16.03 6.61
N ALA A 65 -4.04 -16.36 6.08
CA ALA A 65 -4.62 -15.74 4.90
C ALA A 65 -4.90 -14.24 5.10
N SER A 66 -5.35 -13.85 6.29
CA SER A 66 -5.56 -12.44 6.63
C SER A 66 -4.23 -11.69 6.71
N LEU A 67 -3.22 -12.27 7.33
CA LEU A 67 -1.86 -11.71 7.39
C LEU A 67 -1.21 -11.60 6.01
N THR A 68 -1.38 -12.62 5.16
CA THR A 68 -0.85 -12.61 3.78
C THR A 68 -1.60 -11.66 2.88
N ARG A 69 -2.93 -11.46 3.04
CA ARG A 69 -3.69 -10.47 2.27
C ARG A 69 -3.21 -9.04 2.49
N TYR A 70 -2.71 -8.75 3.69
CA TYR A 70 -2.11 -7.45 4.03
C TYR A 70 -0.57 -7.47 3.94
N THR A 71 0.03 -8.46 3.27
CA THR A 71 1.49 -8.52 3.16
C THR A 71 2.09 -7.26 2.54
N ASN A 72 3.27 -6.93 3.05
CA ASN A 72 4.16 -5.82 2.75
C ASN A 72 4.19 -5.31 1.30
N LEU A 73 3.90 -6.16 0.31
CA LEU A 73 3.86 -5.76 -1.08
C LEU A 73 2.81 -4.67 -1.32
N THR A 74 1.59 -4.82 -0.81
CA THR A 74 0.51 -3.81 -0.97
C THR A 74 0.76 -2.57 -0.10
N TYR A 75 1.41 -2.75 1.05
CA TYR A 75 1.73 -1.68 1.97
C TYR A 75 2.87 -0.77 1.46
N HIS A 76 3.87 -1.37 0.80
CA HIS A 76 5.02 -0.66 0.23
C HIS A 76 4.86 -0.30 -1.25
N LEU A 77 4.11 -1.07 -2.06
CA LEU A 77 3.60 -0.58 -3.35
C LEU A 77 2.45 0.40 -3.10
N ARG A 78 2.79 1.61 -2.69
CA ARG A 78 1.93 2.76 -2.98
C ARG A 78 1.90 2.94 -4.50
N TRP A 79 0.99 2.24 -5.16
CA TRP A 79 0.80 2.35 -6.62
C TRP A 79 0.67 3.82 -7.05
N ASN A 80 -0.05 4.62 -6.26
CA ASN A 80 -0.19 6.07 -6.46
C ASN A 80 1.14 6.85 -6.38
N TYR A 81 2.11 6.38 -5.60
CA TYR A 81 3.44 6.99 -5.50
C TYR A 81 4.29 6.67 -6.74
N VAL A 82 4.24 5.42 -7.21
CA VAL A 82 4.96 5.01 -8.43
C VAL A 82 4.42 5.77 -9.64
N THR A 83 3.10 5.87 -9.78
CA THR A 83 2.48 6.57 -10.92
C THR A 83 2.79 8.06 -10.92
N THR A 84 2.73 8.74 -9.77
CA THR A 84 3.12 10.17 -9.67
C THR A 84 4.59 10.38 -10.00
N ARG A 85 5.48 9.48 -9.58
CA ARG A 85 6.91 9.59 -9.89
C ARG A 85 7.23 9.35 -11.36
N MET A 86 6.56 8.39 -11.99
CA MET A 86 6.65 8.17 -13.43
C MET A 86 6.17 9.37 -14.23
N ALA A 87 5.02 9.97 -13.86
CA ALA A 87 4.51 11.18 -14.51
C ALA A 87 5.52 12.35 -14.43
N THR A 88 6.17 12.50 -13.27
CA THR A 88 7.20 13.52 -13.05
C THR A 88 8.41 13.29 -13.98
N MET A 89 8.90 12.04 -14.07
CA MET A 89 10.02 11.70 -14.96
C MET A 89 9.69 11.96 -16.42
N VAL A 90 8.50 11.57 -16.88
CA VAL A 90 8.05 11.80 -18.26
C VAL A 90 7.97 13.30 -18.56
N HIS A 91 7.46 14.11 -17.63
CA HIS A 91 7.41 15.56 -17.80
C HIS A 91 8.80 16.17 -17.97
N HIS A 92 9.78 15.76 -17.15
CA HIS A 92 11.16 16.23 -17.29
C HIS A 92 11.80 15.77 -18.61
N LEU A 93 11.54 14.53 -19.05
CA LEU A 93 12.06 14.01 -20.31
C LEU A 93 11.52 14.81 -21.51
N CYS A 94 10.21 15.04 -21.55
CA CYS A 94 9.55 15.85 -22.57
C CYS A 94 10.05 17.29 -22.57
N GLY A 95 10.26 17.88 -21.38
CA GLY A 95 10.86 19.19 -21.23
C GLY A 95 12.26 19.27 -21.84
N ARG A 96 13.10 18.26 -21.59
CA ARG A 96 14.47 18.18 -22.13
C ARG A 96 14.47 18.08 -23.65
N ILE A 97 13.66 17.19 -24.22
CA ILE A 97 13.54 17.02 -25.68
C ILE A 97 13.04 18.32 -26.34
N ARG A 98 12.07 19.00 -25.72
CA ARG A 98 11.53 20.26 -26.25
C ARG A 98 12.55 21.39 -26.18
N ALA A 99 13.37 21.43 -25.13
CA ALA A 99 14.45 22.40 -24.98
C ALA A 99 15.54 22.17 -26.05
N GLU A 100 15.97 20.92 -26.27
CA GLU A 100 16.94 20.55 -27.30
C GLU A 100 16.45 20.94 -28.70
N ARG A 101 15.19 20.61 -29.05
CA ARG A 101 14.59 21.02 -30.33
C ARG A 101 14.48 22.54 -30.50
N ARG A 102 14.27 23.28 -29.41
CA ARG A 102 14.22 24.75 -29.45
C ARG A 102 15.62 25.33 -29.66
N LEU A 103 16.63 24.76 -29.01
CA LEU A 103 18.04 25.13 -29.20
C LEU A 103 18.47 24.89 -30.65
N GLU A 104 18.18 23.73 -31.22
CA GLU A 104 18.49 23.42 -32.62
C GLU A 104 17.85 24.40 -33.60
N LYS A 105 16.59 24.79 -33.36
CA LYS A 105 15.91 25.81 -34.16
C LYS A 105 16.59 27.18 -34.04
N LEU A 106 16.97 27.57 -32.83
CA LEU A 106 17.66 28.84 -32.59
C LEU A 106 19.02 28.86 -33.30
N ILE A 107 19.83 27.80 -33.13
CA ILE A 107 21.14 27.67 -33.79
C ILE A 107 20.99 27.76 -35.31
N LYS A 108 19.98 27.11 -35.91
CA LYS A 108 19.72 27.20 -37.36
C LYS A 108 19.23 28.58 -37.82
N SER A 109 18.59 29.35 -36.94
CA SER A 109 18.06 30.69 -37.27
C SER A 109 19.07 31.82 -37.08
N PHE A 110 20.20 31.56 -36.41
CA PHE A 110 21.29 32.52 -36.33
C PHE A 110 22.14 32.40 -37.60
N PRO A 111 22.22 33.44 -38.45
CA PRO A 111 23.21 33.46 -39.52
C PRO A 111 24.61 33.45 -38.89
N GLU A 112 25.49 32.64 -39.47
CA GLU A 112 26.89 32.56 -39.10
C GLU A 112 27.47 33.98 -39.09
N LYS A 113 28.16 34.35 -38.00
CA LYS A 113 28.64 35.72 -37.72
C LYS A 113 29.60 36.27 -38.80
N SER A 114 29.97 35.45 -39.79
CA SER A 114 30.77 35.81 -40.97
C SER A 114 30.03 36.65 -42.02
N ASP A 115 28.68 36.60 -42.09
CA ASP A 115 27.94 37.34 -43.15
C ASP A 115 27.52 38.76 -42.74
N ILE A 116 27.58 39.10 -41.46
CA ILE A 116 27.23 40.44 -40.98
C ILE A 116 28.39 41.43 -41.26
N ASP A 117 29.65 40.97 -41.22
CA ASP A 117 30.82 41.83 -41.44
C ASP A 117 31.08 42.11 -42.94
N SER A 118 30.63 41.22 -43.83
CA SER A 118 30.74 41.40 -45.30
C SER A 118 29.69 42.34 -45.88
N GLY A 119 28.51 42.44 -45.25
CA GLY A 119 27.45 43.38 -45.63
C GLY A 119 27.75 44.83 -45.24
N ILE A 120 28.38 45.05 -44.08
CA ILE A 120 28.71 46.41 -43.60
C ILE A 120 29.85 47.04 -44.41
N ARG A 121 30.85 46.25 -44.83
CA ARG A 121 31.97 46.73 -45.67
C ARG A 121 31.61 47.03 -47.12
N ARG A 122 30.45 46.58 -47.61
CA ARG A 122 29.94 46.92 -48.95
C ARG A 122 29.02 48.15 -48.96
N ALA A 123 28.59 48.62 -47.79
CA ALA A 123 27.68 49.75 -47.63
C ALA A 123 28.38 51.04 -47.14
N ALA A 124 29.69 50.98 -46.86
CA ALA A 124 30.56 52.11 -46.54
C ALA A 124 31.51 52.38 -47.72
#